data_AF-A0A4U2F131-F1
#
_entry.id   AF-A0A4U2F131-F1
#
_cell.length_a   1.000
_cell.length_b   1.000
_cell.length_c   1.000
_cell.angle_alpha   90.00
_cell.angle_beta   90.00
_cell.angle_gamma   90.00
#
_symmetry.space_group_name_H-M   'P 1'
#
loop_
_entity.id
_entity.type
_entity.pdbx_description
1 polymer ?
#
loop_
_entity_poly.entity_id
_entity_poly.type
_entity_poly.pdbx_seq_one_letter_code
_entity_poly.pdbx_strand_id
1 'polypeptide(L)' 'MAIVKCKPTSPGRRHVVKVVNADLHKGKPYAPLLEKNSKNGGRNNNGRITVRHIGGGH' A
#
# COMPACT_ATOMS: atom_id res chain seq x y z
N MET A 1 -15.83 -5.06 9.58
CA MET A 1 -15.27 -4.64 8.27
C MET A 1 -16.39 -4.37 7.30
N ALA A 2 -16.45 -3.18 6.71
CA ALA A 2 -17.46 -2.82 5.72
C ALA A 2 -16.82 -2.71 4.32
N ILE A 3 -17.49 -3.27 3.31
CA ILE A 3 -17.12 -3.10 1.90
C ILE A 3 -17.92 -1.92 1.34
N VAL A 4 -17.23 -0.87 0.89
CA VAL A 4 -17.86 0.36 0.40
C VAL A 4 -17.53 0.54 -1.09
N LYS A 5 -18.58 0.57 -1.92
CA LYS A 5 -18.46 0.94 -3.34
C LYS A 5 -18.28 2.46 -3.45
N CYS A 6 -17.27 2.90 -4.20
CA CYS A 6 -17.06 4.33 -4.43
C CYS A 6 -18.10 4.92 -5.38
N LYS A 7 -18.52 6.17 -5.12
CA LYS A 7 -19.36 6.93 -6.08
C LYS A 7 -18.59 7.15 -7.39
N PRO A 8 -19.24 7.04 -8.57
CA PRO A 8 -18.60 7.15 -9.88
C PRO A 8 -18.38 8.61 -10.30
N THR A 9 -17.66 9.38 -9.48
CA THR A 9 -17.36 10.80 -9.75
C THR A 9 -16.19 11.01 -10.72
N SER A 10 -15.51 9.94 -11.12
CA SER A 10 -14.53 9.92 -12.23
C SER A 10 -14.40 8.50 -12.79
N PRO A 11 -13.95 8.31 -14.06
CA PRO A 11 -13.84 6.98 -14.67
C PRO A 11 -12.98 6.01 -13.85
N GLY A 12 -11.82 6.47 -13.35
CA GLY A 12 -10.93 5.65 -12.52
C GLY A 12 -11.52 5.23 -11.17
N ARG A 13 -12.51 5.94 -10.63
CA ARG A 13 -13.17 5.59 -9.36
C ARG A 13 -14.36 4.65 -9.50
N ARG A 14 -14.92 4.50 -10.72
CA ARG A 14 -16.17 3.77 -10.98
C ARG A 14 -16.13 2.32 -10.46
N HIS A 15 -15.01 1.63 -10.65
CA HIS A 15 -14.89 0.23 -10.27
C HIS A 15 -14.29 0.04 -8.87
N VAL A 16 -13.79 1.10 -8.23
CA VAL A 16 -13.12 1.03 -6.93
C VAL A 16 -14.06 0.55 -5.83
N VAL A 17 -13.61 -0.48 -5.13
CA VAL A 17 -14.23 -1.02 -3.92
C VAL A 17 -13.21 -0.88 -2.79
N LYS A 18 -13.61 -0.26 -1.67
CA LYS A 18 -12.74 -0.03 -0.52
C LYS A 18 -13.18 -0.91 0.65
N VAL A 19 -12.22 -1.44 1.38
CA VAL A 19 -12.46 -2.07 2.67
C VAL A 19 -12.22 -1.02 3.75
N VAL A 20 -13.26 -0.72 4.54
CA VAL A 20 -13.19 0.25 5.63
C VAL A 20 -13.33 -0.49 6.95
N ASN A 21 -12.33 -0.34 7.82
CA ASN A 21 -12.36 -0.83 9.19
C ASN A 21 -12.39 0.36 10.15
N ALA A 22 -13.51 0.53 10.85
CA ALA A 22 -13.72 1.64 11.78
C ALA A 22 -12.89 1.50 13.06
N ASP A 23 -12.44 0.28 13.39
CA ASP A 23 -11.73 -0.04 14.63
C ASP A 23 -10.22 0.22 14.52
N LEU A 24 -9.71 0.53 13.32
CA LEU A 24 -8.29 0.86 13.14
C LEU A 24 -7.93 2.18 13.81
N HIS A 25 -6.82 2.17 14.55
CA HIS A 25 -6.30 3.37 15.20
C HIS A 25 -5.92 4.45 14.16
N LYS A 26 -6.33 5.70 14.42
CA LYS A 26 -6.18 6.82 13.49
C LYS A 26 -4.85 7.58 13.64
N GLY A 27 -4.09 7.32 14.70
CA GLY A 27 -2.84 8.01 15.03
C GLY A 27 -1.60 7.37 14.41
N LYS A 28 -0.42 7.81 14.87
CA LYS A 28 0.86 7.19 14.49
C LYS A 28 0.98 5.81 15.17
N PRO A 29 1.66 4.85 14.52
CA PRO A 29 2.02 3.61 15.18
C PRO A 29 2.99 3.86 16.35
N TYR A 30 3.04 2.93 17.29
CA TYR A 30 3.88 3.05 18.48
C TYR A 30 5.38 3.00 18.10
N ALA A 31 6.04 4.16 18.20
CA ALA A 31 7.37 4.39 17.64
C ALA A 31 8.48 3.43 18.13
N PRO A 32 8.52 3.01 19.41
CA PRO A 32 9.54 2.08 19.89
C PRO A 32 9.51 0.69 19.25
N LEU A 33 8.40 0.32 18.59
CA LEU A 33 8.25 -0.96 17.90
C LEU A 33 8.37 -0.83 16.36
N LEU A 34 8.95 0.27 15.86
CA LEU A 34 9.11 0.51 14.43
C LEU A 34 10.58 0.41 14.01
N GLU A 35 10.79 -0.11 12.80
CA GLU A 35 12.09 -0.13 12.13
C GLU A 35 11.97 0.36 10.69
N LYS A 36 13.09 0.79 10.11
CA LYS A 36 13.16 1.22 8.71
C LYS A 36 13.15 0.00 7.79
N ASN A 37 12.21 -0.03 6.84
CA ASN A 37 12.20 -1.02 5.76
C ASN A 37 12.42 -0.34 4.41
N SER A 38 13.61 -0.53 3.81
CA SER A 38 13.94 0.01 2.48
C SER A 38 13.56 -0.96 1.36
N LYS A 39 12.91 -0.45 0.30
CA LYS A 39 12.52 -1.24 -0.87
C LYS A 39 13.73 -1.53 -1.76
N ASN A 40 13.85 -2.77 -2.23
CA ASN A 40 14.91 -3.19 -3.16
C ASN A 40 14.54 -3.01 -4.65
N GLY A 41 13.26 -2.72 -4.96
CA GLY A 41 12.79 -2.52 -6.33
C GLY A 41 13.04 -3.73 -7.24
N GLY A 42 12.95 -4.95 -6.71
CA GLY A 42 13.16 -6.19 -7.47
C GLY A 42 14.62 -6.48 -7.85
N ARG A 43 15.59 -5.76 -7.26
CA ARG A 43 17.02 -5.91 -7.51
C ARG A 43 17.73 -6.73 -6.45
N ASN A 44 18.78 -7.44 -6.86
CA ASN A 44 19.70 -8.14 -5.96
C ASN A 44 20.93 -7.27 -5.58
N ASN A 45 21.85 -7.85 -4.81
CA ASN A 45 23.11 -7.22 -4.38
C ASN A 45 24.03 -6.78 -5.53
N ASN A 46 23.90 -7.36 -6.72
CA ASN A 46 24.63 -6.96 -7.93
C ASN A 46 23.90 -5.85 -8.72
N GLY A 47 22.82 -5.29 -8.17
CA GLY A 47 22.00 -4.25 -8.82
C GLY A 47 21.16 -4.73 -10.00
N ARG A 48 21.14 -6.04 -10.29
CA ARG A 48 20.39 -6.62 -11.41
C ARG A 48 18.95 -6.87 -11.00
N ILE A 49 18.02 -6.61 -11.92
CA ILE A 49 16.61 -6.97 -11.74
C ILE A 49 16.51 -8.49 -11.79
N THR A 50 16.16 -9.11 -10.67
CA THR A 50 15.89 -10.56 -10.58
C THR A 50 14.40 -10.86 -10.59
N VAL A 51 13.56 -9.89 -10.18
CA VAL A 51 12.10 -9.98 -10.23
C VAL A 51 11.54 -8.74 -10.90
N ARG A 52 10.81 -8.94 -12.01
CA ARG A 52 10.16 -7.84 -12.77
C ARG A 52 8.88 -7.36 -12.08
N HIS A 53 8.39 -6.19 -12.52
CA HIS A 53 7.16 -5.55 -12.02
C HIS A 53 7.20 -5.17 -10.52
N ILE A 54 8.38 -5.09 -9.91
CA ILE A 54 8.58 -4.60 -8.54
C ILE A 54 9.33 -3.27 -8.59
N GLY A 55 8.69 -2.19 -8.12
CA GLY A 55 9.29 -0.87 -8.06
C GLY A 55 8.27 0.22 -7.72
N GLY A 56 8.69 1.24 -6.98
CA GLY A 56 7.81 2.32 -6.52
C GLY A 56 6.91 1.93 -5.35
N GLY A 57 5.71 2.53 -5.29
CA GLY A 57 4.73 2.36 -4.21
C GLY A 57 5.09 3.09 -2.92
N HIS A 58 4.08 3.36 -2.08
CA HIS A 58 4.23 3.94 -0.74
C HIS A 58 4.09 2.83 0.30
#